data_AF-A0AA47EK55-F1
#
_entry.id   AF-A0AA47EK55-F1
#
_cell.length_a   1.000
_cell.length_b   1.000
_cell.length_c   1.000
_cell.angle_alpha   90.00
_cell.angle_beta   90.00
_cell.angle_gamma   90.00
#
_symmetry.space_group_name_H-M   'P 1'
#
loop_
_entity.id
_entity.type
_entity.pdbx_description
1 polymer ?
#
loop_
_entity_poly.entity_id
_entity_poly.type
_entity_poly.pdbx_seq_one_letter_code
_entity_poly.pdbx_strand_id
1 'polypeptide(L)'
;MNNENNLYPVKFKKRYGYIDREGNVVIENKFNYAQEFEGDLAIVGIDDKYGFINKAGEFVIEPKYDEVMPFNEGLAAIKVGHKNGYINLSGKLIVEPKYEEANFFIEGRAAVKSGYMWGYIDSEGTEIVPPKYLDANDYSDGLAAVQIGGKIAYIDKDGKIIIDAIYDYANEFYSGIASVCSKGKYGYINKSGEIIIPLRYNVCSEFNEGLAAVEIREKYGYIDNTGDIIIKPKFEWAGKFYEGIAVICENEKYGCIDKSGNITIPTNFEDIDIISEGLIAAQIGDLWGYIDCLGEMIIEPIFEEAYEFTQGIARVEIGKRIGYINKSGEYIWKLQA
;
A
#
# COMPACT_ATOMS: atom_id res chain seq x y z
N MET A 1 13.50 -20.50 0.74
CA MET A 1 13.38 -21.14 -0.58
C MET A 1 12.03 -21.84 -0.64
N ASN A 2 10.97 -21.12 -1.00
CA ASN A 2 9.78 -21.72 -1.59
C ASN A 2 9.70 -21.12 -2.99
N ASN A 3 9.96 -21.95 -4.01
CA ASN A 3 9.53 -21.68 -5.38
C ASN A 3 8.00 -21.78 -5.37
N GLU A 4 7.32 -20.73 -4.92
CA GLU A 4 5.90 -20.62 -5.18
C GLU A 4 5.76 -20.44 -6.70
N ASN A 5 4.93 -21.28 -7.33
CA ASN A 5 4.54 -21.17 -8.72
C ASN A 5 3.74 -19.89 -8.91
N ASN A 6 4.43 -18.75 -8.90
CA ASN A 6 3.83 -17.44 -8.96
C ASN A 6 3.43 -17.16 -10.40
N LEU A 7 2.20 -16.70 -10.52
CA LEU A 7 1.51 -16.49 -11.77
C LEU A 7 1.24 -15.01 -11.94
N TYR A 8 1.61 -14.47 -13.09
CA TYR A 8 1.53 -13.04 -13.37
C TYR A 8 0.40 -12.78 -14.36
N PRO A 9 -0.52 -11.83 -14.07
CA PRO A 9 -1.63 -11.54 -14.95
C PRO A 9 -1.12 -10.89 -16.23
N VAL A 10 -1.53 -11.45 -17.37
CA VAL A 10 -1.22 -10.92 -18.69
C VAL A 10 -2.49 -10.73 -19.50
N LYS A 11 -2.52 -9.65 -20.27
CA LYS A 11 -3.64 -9.35 -21.17
C LYS A 11 -3.25 -9.60 -22.60
N PHE A 12 -3.97 -10.51 -23.27
CA PHE A 12 -3.77 -10.79 -24.69
C PHE A 12 -5.12 -10.81 -25.39
N LYS A 13 -5.23 -10.13 -26.54
CA LYS A 13 -6.48 -10.01 -27.31
C LYS A 13 -7.69 -9.59 -26.45
N LYS A 14 -7.48 -8.59 -25.58
CA LYS A 14 -8.47 -8.02 -24.63
C LYS A 14 -8.93 -8.95 -23.50
N ARG A 15 -8.34 -10.14 -23.35
CA ARG A 15 -8.67 -11.08 -22.27
C ARG A 15 -7.45 -11.32 -21.37
N TYR A 16 -7.69 -11.41 -20.07
CA TYR A 16 -6.67 -11.74 -19.09
C TYR A 16 -6.52 -13.25 -18.94
N GLY A 17 -5.28 -13.67 -18.77
CA GLY A 17 -4.83 -15.01 -18.38
C GLY A 17 -3.59 -14.84 -17.49
N TYR A 18 -2.85 -15.92 -17.24
CA TYR A 18 -1.68 -15.88 -16.37
C TYR A 18 -0.51 -16.65 -16.96
N ILE A 19 0.70 -16.14 -16.73
CA ILE A 19 1.96 -16.76 -17.12
C ILE A 19 2.80 -17.12 -15.88
N ASP A 20 3.70 -18.09 -16.02
CA ASP A 20 4.77 -18.34 -15.05
C ASP A 20 5.96 -17.37 -15.26
N ARG A 21 7.02 -17.55 -14.46
CA ARG A 21 8.25 -16.74 -14.52
C ARG A 21 9.07 -16.96 -15.79
N GLU A 22 8.85 -18.07 -16.47
CA GLU A 22 9.45 -18.41 -17.75
C GLU A 22 8.66 -17.84 -18.93
N GLY A 23 7.51 -17.20 -18.68
CA GLY A 23 6.64 -16.60 -19.68
C GLY A 23 5.68 -17.58 -20.35
N ASN A 24 5.57 -18.82 -19.85
CA ASN A 24 4.62 -19.79 -20.36
C ASN A 24 3.21 -19.47 -19.86
N VAL A 25 2.22 -19.55 -20.74
CA VAL A 25 0.81 -19.39 -20.35
C VAL A 25 0.39 -20.59 -19.51
N VAL A 26 0.08 -20.35 -18.24
CA VAL A 26 -0.42 -21.37 -17.28
C VAL A 26 -1.94 -21.35 -17.23
N ILE A 27 -2.55 -20.16 -17.31
CA ILE A 27 -4.01 -19.99 -17.33
C ILE A 27 -4.38 -19.20 -18.57
N GLU A 28 -5.22 -19.78 -19.42
CA GLU A 28 -5.59 -19.20 -20.70
C GLU A 28 -6.29 -17.83 -20.57
N ASN A 29 -6.10 -16.98 -21.58
CA ASN A 29 -6.70 -15.65 -21.66
C ASN A 29 -8.22 -15.71 -21.88
N LYS A 30 -8.99 -15.89 -20.81
CA LYS A 30 -10.46 -15.99 -20.85
C LYS A 30 -11.20 -14.94 -20.02
N PHE A 31 -10.52 -14.21 -19.14
CA PHE A 31 -11.16 -13.28 -18.21
C PHE A 31 -11.28 -11.85 -18.78
N ASN A 32 -12.32 -11.11 -18.38
CA ASN A 32 -12.43 -9.67 -18.64
C ASN A 32 -11.45 -8.86 -17.78
N TYR A 33 -11.14 -9.39 -16.59
CA TYR A 33 -10.28 -8.78 -15.58
C TYR A 33 -9.55 -9.87 -14.78
N ALA A 34 -8.34 -9.58 -14.32
CA ALA A 34 -7.55 -10.44 -13.43
C ALA A 34 -6.64 -9.58 -12.56
N GLN A 35 -6.55 -9.90 -11.27
CA GLN A 35 -5.53 -9.37 -10.36
C GLN A 35 -4.36 -10.34 -10.21
N GLU A 36 -3.30 -9.90 -9.55
CA GLU A 36 -2.22 -10.79 -9.13
C GLU A 36 -2.72 -11.83 -8.13
N PHE A 37 -1.99 -12.94 -8.02
CA PHE A 37 -2.27 -13.93 -6.98
C PHE A 37 -1.80 -13.41 -5.62
N GLU A 38 -2.71 -13.37 -4.65
CA GLU A 38 -2.40 -13.17 -3.24
C GLU A 38 -2.47 -14.52 -2.53
N GLY A 39 -1.30 -15.08 -2.21
CA GLY A 39 -1.19 -16.46 -1.76
C GLY A 39 -1.58 -17.45 -2.86
N ASP A 40 -2.68 -18.18 -2.67
CA ASP A 40 -3.15 -19.22 -3.59
C ASP A 40 -4.38 -18.82 -4.42
N LEU A 41 -4.90 -17.61 -4.23
CA LEU A 41 -6.11 -17.13 -4.90
C LEU A 41 -5.82 -15.86 -5.70
N ALA A 42 -6.53 -15.71 -6.81
CA ALA A 42 -6.58 -14.46 -7.57
C ALA A 42 -8.02 -14.08 -7.89
N ILE A 43 -8.30 -12.78 -7.89
CA ILE A 43 -9.59 -12.24 -8.30
C ILE A 43 -9.64 -12.20 -9.82
N VAL A 44 -10.74 -12.72 -10.38
CA VAL A 44 -11.00 -12.68 -11.82
C VAL A 44 -12.41 -12.21 -12.12
N GLY A 45 -12.56 -11.51 -13.24
CA GLY A 45 -13.84 -10.98 -13.71
C GLY A 45 -14.32 -11.65 -15.00
N ILE A 46 -15.59 -12.03 -15.06
CA ILE A 46 -16.31 -12.50 -16.25
C ILE A 46 -17.65 -11.79 -16.32
N ASP A 47 -17.95 -11.17 -17.47
CA ASP A 47 -19.23 -10.48 -17.73
C ASP A 47 -19.65 -9.53 -16.59
N ASP A 48 -18.70 -8.70 -16.17
CA ASP A 48 -18.83 -7.70 -15.10
C ASP A 48 -19.16 -8.27 -13.70
N LYS A 49 -18.94 -9.57 -13.50
CA LYS A 49 -18.98 -10.23 -12.19
C LYS A 49 -17.62 -10.75 -11.78
N TYR A 50 -17.35 -10.74 -10.48
CA TYR A 50 -16.07 -11.14 -9.91
C TYR A 50 -16.21 -12.39 -9.03
N GLY A 51 -15.14 -13.18 -9.04
CA GLY A 51 -14.97 -14.41 -8.27
C GLY A 51 -13.47 -14.68 -8.03
N PHE A 52 -13.15 -15.88 -7.58
CA PHE A 52 -11.80 -16.28 -7.19
C PHE A 52 -11.40 -17.57 -7.89
N ILE A 53 -10.16 -17.62 -8.38
CA ILE A 53 -9.55 -18.83 -8.94
C ILE A 53 -8.33 -19.26 -8.12
N ASN A 54 -8.00 -20.55 -8.19
CA ASN A 54 -6.74 -21.08 -7.69
C ASN A 54 -5.63 -21.02 -8.76
N LYS A 55 -4.39 -21.38 -8.38
CA LYS A 55 -3.23 -21.43 -9.30
C LYS A 55 -3.35 -22.45 -10.44
N ALA A 56 -4.33 -23.36 -10.40
CA ALA A 56 -4.67 -24.24 -11.53
C ALA A 56 -5.67 -23.60 -12.51
N GLY A 57 -6.17 -22.38 -12.23
CA GLY A 57 -7.16 -21.69 -13.03
C GLY A 57 -8.60 -22.19 -12.85
N GLU A 58 -8.85 -22.96 -11.78
CA GLU A 58 -10.16 -23.47 -11.40
C GLU A 58 -10.85 -22.45 -10.49
N PHE A 59 -12.17 -22.27 -10.65
CA PHE A 59 -12.94 -21.41 -9.77
C PHE A 59 -13.06 -22.01 -8.37
N VAL A 60 -12.56 -21.29 -7.38
CA VAL A 60 -12.85 -21.54 -5.96
C VAL A 60 -14.19 -20.91 -5.62
N ILE A 61 -14.46 -19.72 -6.18
CA ILE A 61 -15.72 -19.00 -6.05
C ILE A 61 -16.10 -18.49 -7.44
N GLU A 62 -17.21 -18.96 -7.96
CA GLU A 62 -17.72 -18.56 -9.28
C GLU A 62 -17.97 -17.05 -9.37
N PRO A 63 -17.69 -16.41 -10.52
CA PRO A 63 -17.98 -14.99 -10.74
C PRO A 63 -19.48 -14.68 -10.60
N LYS A 64 -19.85 -14.01 -9.51
CA LYS A 64 -21.27 -13.67 -9.22
C LYS A 64 -21.46 -12.37 -8.45
N TYR A 65 -20.40 -11.79 -7.91
CA TYR A 65 -20.44 -10.54 -7.13
C TYR A 65 -20.14 -9.35 -8.03
N ASP A 66 -20.71 -8.18 -7.71
CA ASP A 66 -20.46 -6.95 -8.46
C ASP A 66 -19.04 -6.42 -8.24
N GLU A 67 -18.52 -6.56 -7.02
CA GLU A 67 -17.13 -6.29 -6.63
C GLU A 67 -16.72 -7.28 -5.54
N VAL A 68 -15.42 -7.59 -5.46
CA VAL A 68 -14.83 -8.38 -4.36
C VAL A 68 -13.50 -7.74 -3.98
N MET A 69 -13.18 -7.76 -2.69
CA MET A 69 -11.84 -7.43 -2.18
C MET A 69 -11.04 -8.73 -1.99
N PRO A 70 -9.70 -8.67 -2.01
CA PRO A 70 -8.88 -9.81 -1.65
C PRO A 70 -9.21 -10.36 -0.25
N PHE A 71 -8.91 -11.64 -0.04
CA PHE A 71 -9.07 -12.26 1.27
C PHE A 71 -8.03 -11.71 2.24
N ASN A 72 -8.48 -11.21 3.39
CA ASN A 72 -7.60 -10.91 4.51
C ASN A 72 -8.17 -11.54 5.80
N GLU A 73 -7.29 -12.12 6.61
CA GLU A 73 -7.67 -12.88 7.82
C GLU A 73 -8.77 -13.95 7.57
N GLY A 74 -8.80 -14.51 6.35
CA GLY A 74 -9.75 -15.55 5.95
C GLY A 74 -11.13 -15.05 5.49
N LEU A 75 -11.35 -13.74 5.42
CA LEU A 75 -12.59 -13.11 4.97
C LEU A 75 -12.35 -12.15 3.81
N ALA A 76 -13.31 -12.07 2.89
CA ALA A 76 -13.30 -11.12 1.78
C ALA A 76 -14.59 -10.32 1.79
N ALA A 77 -14.49 -9.00 1.65
CA ALA A 77 -15.64 -8.16 1.41
C ALA A 77 -16.16 -8.41 -0.01
N ILE A 78 -17.47 -8.50 -0.14
CA ILE A 78 -18.15 -8.66 -1.42
C ILE A 78 -19.25 -7.63 -1.56
N LYS A 79 -19.56 -7.27 -2.80
CA LYS A 79 -20.62 -6.32 -3.13
C LYS A 79 -21.69 -7.00 -3.98
N VAL A 80 -22.93 -6.74 -3.60
CA VAL A 80 -24.14 -7.09 -4.38
C VAL A 80 -25.02 -5.86 -4.46
N GLY A 81 -25.23 -5.36 -5.69
CA GLY A 81 -25.82 -4.06 -5.95
C GLY A 81 -24.99 -2.94 -5.32
N HIS A 82 -25.57 -2.24 -4.35
CA HIS A 82 -24.92 -1.13 -3.64
C HIS A 82 -24.53 -1.50 -2.20
N LYS A 83 -24.59 -2.78 -1.84
CA LYS A 83 -24.38 -3.23 -0.47
C LYS A 83 -23.22 -4.21 -0.37
N ASN A 84 -22.44 -4.04 0.68
CA ASN A 84 -21.30 -4.86 1.04
C ASN A 84 -21.67 -5.86 2.14
N GLY A 85 -21.11 -7.06 2.02
CA GLY A 85 -21.15 -8.16 2.98
C GLY A 85 -19.80 -8.86 2.99
N TYR A 86 -19.72 -10.03 3.62
CA TYR A 86 -18.46 -10.78 3.73
C TYR A 86 -18.67 -12.27 3.50
N ILE A 87 -17.69 -12.88 2.85
CA ILE A 87 -17.60 -14.33 2.65
C ILE A 87 -16.30 -14.88 3.24
N ASN A 88 -16.30 -16.16 3.56
CA ASN A 88 -15.08 -16.90 3.89
C ASN A 88 -14.45 -17.54 2.64
N LEU A 89 -13.30 -18.22 2.83
CA LEU A 89 -12.55 -18.89 1.76
C LEU A 89 -13.34 -19.97 0.98
N SER A 90 -14.41 -20.53 1.56
CA SER A 90 -15.28 -21.47 0.85
C SER A 90 -16.41 -20.79 0.06
N GLY A 91 -16.43 -19.45 0.04
CA GLY A 91 -17.50 -18.66 -0.57
C GLY A 91 -18.81 -18.62 0.23
N LYS A 92 -18.80 -19.07 1.50
CA LYS A 92 -19.97 -19.01 2.38
C LYS A 92 -20.12 -17.57 2.89
N LEU A 93 -21.34 -17.03 2.78
CA LEU A 93 -21.70 -15.75 3.38
C LEU A 93 -21.60 -15.84 4.91
N ILE A 94 -20.79 -14.94 5.47
CA ILE A 94 -20.66 -14.70 6.92
C ILE A 94 -21.51 -13.48 7.29
N VAL A 95 -21.46 -12.44 6.46
CA VAL A 95 -22.27 -11.23 6.63
C VAL A 95 -23.05 -11.01 5.34
N GLU A 96 -24.37 -11.00 5.44
CA GLU A 96 -25.24 -10.66 4.32
C GLU A 96 -24.99 -9.22 3.83
N PRO A 97 -25.03 -8.95 2.51
CA PRO A 97 -24.87 -7.60 1.98
C PRO A 97 -25.87 -6.60 2.58
N LYS A 98 -25.39 -5.70 3.44
CA LYS A 98 -26.24 -4.71 4.13
C LYS A 98 -25.58 -3.36 4.37
N TYR A 99 -24.25 -3.29 4.35
CA TYR A 99 -23.48 -2.06 4.58
C TYR A 99 -23.26 -1.29 3.28
N GLU A 100 -23.22 0.04 3.32
CA GLU A 100 -22.88 0.86 2.16
C GLU A 100 -21.41 0.65 1.74
N GLU A 101 -20.51 0.56 2.71
CA GLU A 101 -19.05 0.37 2.51
C GLU A 101 -18.50 -0.59 3.58
N ALA A 102 -17.38 -1.24 3.28
CA ALA A 102 -16.74 -2.26 4.09
C ALA A 102 -15.23 -2.29 3.81
N ASN A 103 -14.41 -2.32 4.84
CA ASN A 103 -12.95 -2.43 4.73
C ASN A 103 -12.48 -3.89 4.88
N PHE A 104 -11.17 -4.11 4.81
CA PHE A 104 -10.57 -5.41 5.13
C PHE A 104 -10.77 -5.76 6.61
N PHE A 105 -10.74 -7.06 6.90
CA PHE A 105 -10.52 -7.51 8.28
C PHE A 105 -9.06 -7.31 8.64
N ILE A 106 -8.79 -6.48 9.65
CA ILE A 106 -7.44 -6.22 10.17
C ILE A 106 -7.48 -6.36 11.68
N GLU A 107 -6.60 -7.20 12.19
CA GLU A 107 -6.50 -7.61 13.58
C GLU A 107 -7.84 -8.08 14.23
N GLY A 108 -8.67 -8.77 13.46
CA GLY A 108 -9.95 -9.34 13.89
C GLY A 108 -11.12 -8.35 13.90
N ARG A 109 -10.99 -7.20 13.22
CA ARG A 109 -12.06 -6.19 13.08
C ARG A 109 -12.13 -5.69 11.65
N ALA A 110 -13.32 -5.34 11.20
CA ALA A 110 -13.51 -4.62 9.94
C ALA A 110 -14.37 -3.38 10.15
N ALA A 111 -13.93 -2.25 9.60
CA ALA A 111 -14.74 -1.04 9.55
C ALA A 111 -15.88 -1.23 8.54
N VAL A 112 -17.10 -0.87 8.93
CA VAL A 112 -18.29 -0.97 8.08
C VAL A 112 -19.14 0.28 8.19
N LYS A 113 -19.71 0.70 7.06
CA LYS A 113 -20.49 1.93 6.97
C LYS A 113 -21.97 1.61 6.84
N SER A 114 -22.78 2.23 7.70
CA SER A 114 -24.24 2.24 7.58
C SER A 114 -24.75 3.67 7.48
N GLY A 115 -25.41 4.00 6.37
CA GLY A 115 -25.75 5.38 6.05
C GLY A 115 -24.49 6.23 5.85
N TYR A 116 -24.28 7.24 6.72
CA TYR A 116 -23.11 8.13 6.66
C TYR A 116 -22.09 7.87 7.77
N MET A 117 -22.32 6.85 8.60
CA MET A 117 -21.51 6.61 9.79
C MET A 117 -20.80 5.26 9.70
N TRP A 118 -19.59 5.22 10.24
CA TRP A 118 -18.75 4.04 10.38
C TRP A 118 -18.87 3.43 11.78
N GLY A 119 -18.79 2.10 11.81
CA GLY A 119 -18.72 1.25 12.98
C GLY A 119 -17.77 0.08 12.72
N TYR A 120 -17.75 -0.91 13.61
CA TYR A 120 -16.87 -2.07 13.50
C TYR A 120 -17.59 -3.38 13.81
N ILE A 121 -17.30 -4.40 13.02
CA ILE A 121 -17.73 -5.77 13.24
C ILE A 121 -16.55 -6.69 13.56
N ASP A 122 -16.82 -7.82 14.21
CA ASP A 122 -15.89 -8.94 14.34
C ASP A 122 -16.00 -9.94 13.18
N SER A 123 -15.15 -10.97 13.18
CA SER A 123 -15.06 -11.99 12.13
C SER A 123 -16.31 -12.85 11.97
N GLU A 124 -17.20 -12.86 12.96
CA GLU A 124 -18.50 -13.55 12.90
C GLU A 124 -19.62 -12.61 12.41
N GLY A 125 -19.29 -11.35 12.10
CA GLY A 125 -20.24 -10.33 11.70
C GLY A 125 -20.98 -9.65 12.85
N THR A 126 -20.55 -9.88 14.09
CA THR A 126 -21.13 -9.24 15.28
C THR A 126 -20.69 -7.79 15.31
N GLU A 127 -21.65 -6.88 15.47
CA GLU A 127 -21.36 -5.46 15.64
C GLU A 127 -20.76 -5.21 17.03
N ILE A 128 -19.48 -4.86 17.06
CA ILE A 128 -18.75 -4.49 18.28
C ILE A 128 -18.92 -3.00 18.55
N VAL A 129 -18.89 -2.19 17.49
CA VAL A 129 -19.16 -0.76 17.56
C VAL A 129 -20.24 -0.39 16.56
N PRO A 130 -21.42 0.09 17.02
CA PRO A 130 -22.46 0.53 16.10
C PRO A 130 -21.98 1.70 15.24
N PRO A 131 -22.45 1.81 13.99
CA PRO A 131 -22.19 2.95 13.11
C PRO A 131 -22.50 4.29 13.80
N LYS A 132 -21.45 5.03 14.17
CA LYS A 132 -21.57 6.30 14.92
C LYS A 132 -20.44 7.30 14.66
N TYR A 133 -19.38 6.89 13.97
CA TYR A 133 -18.23 7.75 13.66
C TYR A 133 -18.35 8.31 12.25
N LEU A 134 -17.89 9.54 12.04
CA LEU A 134 -17.90 10.15 10.70
C LEU A 134 -16.88 9.50 9.77
N ASP A 135 -15.80 8.99 10.35
CA ASP A 135 -14.72 8.31 9.66
C ASP A 135 -14.07 7.29 10.59
N ALA A 136 -13.46 6.25 10.03
CA ALA A 136 -12.90 5.11 10.76
C ALA A 136 -11.79 4.42 9.94
N ASN A 137 -10.58 4.39 10.47
CA ASN A 137 -9.47 3.66 9.88
C ASN A 137 -9.48 2.20 10.33
N ASP A 138 -8.66 1.38 9.66
CA ASP A 138 -8.41 0.01 10.11
C ASP A 138 -7.65 -0.01 11.44
N TYR A 139 -7.71 -1.13 12.16
CA TYR A 139 -6.91 -1.30 13.37
C TYR A 139 -5.44 -1.48 13.02
N SER A 140 -4.56 -0.87 13.80
CA SER A 140 -3.12 -1.10 13.73
C SER A 140 -2.53 -0.95 15.13
N ASP A 141 -1.67 -1.89 15.52
CA ASP A 141 -1.21 -2.05 16.90
C ASP A 141 -2.36 -2.07 17.91
N GLY A 142 -3.48 -2.70 17.59
CA GLY A 142 -4.63 -2.84 18.49
C GLY A 142 -5.41 -1.56 18.79
N LEU A 143 -5.15 -0.45 18.09
CA LEU A 143 -5.96 0.77 18.14
C LEU A 143 -6.45 1.15 16.74
N ALA A 144 -7.59 1.84 16.66
CA ALA A 144 -8.08 2.41 15.41
C ALA A 144 -8.37 3.91 15.57
N ALA A 145 -7.99 4.71 14.57
CA ALA A 145 -8.33 6.13 14.52
C ALA A 145 -9.78 6.30 14.05
N VAL A 146 -10.56 7.11 14.76
CA VAL A 146 -11.97 7.39 14.45
C VAL A 146 -12.26 8.89 14.57
N GLN A 147 -13.15 9.40 13.72
CA GLN A 147 -13.51 10.80 13.73
C GLN A 147 -14.77 11.07 14.56
N ILE A 148 -14.63 11.92 15.59
CA ILE A 148 -15.69 12.39 16.49
C ILE A 148 -15.69 13.91 16.48
N GLY A 149 -16.79 14.53 16.03
CA GLY A 149 -16.94 15.99 16.06
C GLY A 149 -15.87 16.75 15.26
N GLY A 150 -15.35 16.15 14.18
CA GLY A 150 -14.29 16.71 13.34
C GLY A 150 -12.88 16.60 13.93
N LYS A 151 -12.70 15.84 15.01
CA LYS A 151 -11.40 15.53 15.61
C LYS A 151 -11.16 14.02 15.62
N ILE A 152 -9.90 13.63 15.66
CA ILE A 152 -9.50 12.22 15.67
C ILE A 152 -9.30 11.75 17.12
N ALA A 153 -9.96 10.64 17.46
CA ALA A 153 -9.77 9.84 18.65
C ALA A 153 -9.16 8.48 18.28
N TYR A 154 -8.63 7.76 19.27
CA TYR A 154 -8.26 6.35 19.11
C TYR A 154 -9.09 5.46 20.03
N ILE A 155 -9.57 4.35 19.48
CA ILE A 155 -10.34 3.33 20.21
C ILE A 155 -9.59 2.00 20.26
N ASP A 156 -9.82 1.22 21.31
CA ASP A 156 -9.42 -0.19 21.37
C ASP A 156 -10.42 -1.10 20.63
N LYS A 157 -10.12 -2.40 20.57
CA LYS A 157 -10.92 -3.42 19.87
C LYS A 157 -12.31 -3.65 20.45
N ASP A 158 -12.58 -3.17 21.66
CA ASP A 158 -13.90 -3.21 22.29
C ASP A 158 -14.67 -1.90 22.06
N GLY A 159 -14.09 -0.96 21.31
CA GLY A 159 -14.68 0.33 20.96
C GLY A 159 -14.54 1.39 22.06
N LYS A 160 -13.72 1.15 23.08
CA LYS A 160 -13.47 2.12 24.15
C LYS A 160 -12.46 3.15 23.68
N ILE A 161 -12.76 4.43 23.90
CA ILE A 161 -11.83 5.53 23.64
C ILE A 161 -10.63 5.41 24.57
N ILE A 162 -9.44 5.29 23.98
CA ILE A 162 -8.14 5.28 24.66
C ILE A 162 -7.51 6.68 24.60
N ILE A 163 -7.68 7.37 23.47
CA ILE A 163 -7.16 8.72 23.25
C ILE A 163 -8.32 9.59 22.77
N ASP A 164 -8.58 10.67 23.49
CA ASP A 164 -9.72 11.55 23.23
C ASP A 164 -9.64 12.25 21.87
N ALA A 165 -10.79 12.68 21.36
CA ALA A 165 -10.94 13.37 20.09
C ALA A 165 -10.40 14.81 20.15
N ILE A 166 -9.08 14.98 20.08
CA ILE A 166 -8.41 16.28 20.24
C ILE A 166 -7.51 16.68 19.06
N TYR A 167 -7.17 15.74 18.18
CA TYR A 167 -6.26 15.96 17.06
C TYR A 167 -7.03 16.34 15.79
N ASP A 168 -6.43 17.21 14.97
CA ASP A 168 -6.96 17.58 13.65
C ASP A 168 -6.74 16.45 12.63
N TYR A 169 -5.58 15.81 12.70
CA TYR A 169 -5.22 14.64 11.89
C TYR A 169 -4.41 13.66 12.74
N ALA A 170 -4.48 12.38 12.43
CA ALA A 170 -3.73 11.33 13.10
C ALA A 170 -3.54 10.15 12.15
N ASN A 171 -2.34 9.59 12.09
CA ASN A 171 -2.07 8.35 11.35
C ASN A 171 -2.26 7.13 12.24
N GLU A 172 -2.27 5.94 11.66
CA GLU A 172 -2.30 4.68 12.40
C GLU A 172 -1.07 4.52 13.31
N PHE A 173 -1.20 3.67 14.33
CA PHE A 173 -0.06 3.27 15.14
C PHE A 173 0.78 2.23 14.40
N TYR A 174 2.10 2.40 14.44
CA TYR A 174 3.07 1.40 14.00
C TYR A 174 4.20 1.31 15.01
N SER A 175 4.48 0.10 15.49
CA SER A 175 5.46 -0.15 16.56
C SER A 175 5.26 0.71 17.82
N GLY A 176 3.99 0.99 18.17
CA GLY A 176 3.59 1.72 19.36
C GLY A 176 3.62 3.24 19.25
N ILE A 177 3.90 3.79 18.06
CA ILE A 177 4.00 5.23 17.82
C ILE A 177 3.05 5.64 16.69
N ALA A 178 2.41 6.80 16.81
CA ALA A 178 1.62 7.43 15.74
C ALA A 178 1.96 8.91 15.62
N SER A 179 1.97 9.43 14.39
CA SER A 179 2.07 10.87 14.15
C SER A 179 0.70 11.54 14.26
N VAL A 180 0.64 12.67 14.96
CA VAL A 180 -0.58 13.45 15.18
C VAL A 180 -0.37 14.91 14.85
N CYS A 181 -1.43 15.57 14.38
CA CYS A 181 -1.45 16.99 14.09
C CYS A 181 -2.46 17.70 14.99
N SER A 182 -2.05 18.82 15.57
CA SER A 182 -2.96 19.77 16.22
C SER A 182 -2.53 21.20 15.89
N LYS A 183 -3.48 22.04 15.50
CA LYS A 183 -3.26 23.45 15.13
C LYS A 183 -2.17 23.62 14.07
N GLY A 184 -2.14 22.71 13.10
CA GLY A 184 -1.20 22.74 11.98
C GLY A 184 0.24 22.36 12.32
N LYS A 185 0.47 21.71 13.47
CA LYS A 185 1.80 21.19 13.85
C LYS A 185 1.74 19.70 14.16
N TYR A 186 2.70 18.98 13.58
CA TYR A 186 2.87 17.56 13.75
C TYR A 186 3.88 17.22 14.85
N GLY A 187 3.61 16.12 15.53
CA GLY A 187 4.47 15.45 16.50
C GLY A 187 4.08 13.98 16.58
N TYR A 188 4.55 13.27 17.61
CA TYR A 188 4.27 11.85 17.78
C TYR A 188 3.80 11.53 19.19
N ILE A 189 2.91 10.55 19.29
CA ILE A 189 2.36 10.04 20.53
C ILE A 189 2.60 8.54 20.67
N ASN A 190 2.61 8.06 21.90
CA ASN A 190 2.52 6.63 22.20
C ASN A 190 1.05 6.16 22.30
N LYS A 191 0.84 4.86 22.48
CA LYS A 191 -0.49 4.22 22.56
C LYS A 191 -1.37 4.69 23.75
N SER A 192 -0.79 5.33 24.76
CA SER A 192 -1.54 5.99 25.84
C SER A 192 -1.92 7.44 25.53
N GLY A 193 -1.50 7.97 24.36
CA GLY A 193 -1.72 9.35 23.96
C GLY A 193 -0.72 10.36 24.52
N GLU A 194 0.35 9.88 25.17
CA GLU A 194 1.41 10.76 25.66
C GLU A 194 2.24 11.25 24.48
N ILE A 195 2.48 12.56 24.43
CA ILE A 195 3.33 13.18 23.41
C ILE A 195 4.78 12.77 23.70
N ILE A 196 5.34 11.91 22.86
CA ILE A 196 6.74 11.47 22.94
C ILE A 196 7.66 12.36 22.12
N ILE A 197 7.14 12.97 21.04
CA ILE A 197 7.86 13.97 20.24
C ILE A 197 6.95 15.20 20.09
N PRO A 198 7.38 16.39 20.55
CA PRO A 198 6.54 17.59 20.58
C PRO A 198 5.96 17.99 19.22
N LEU A 199 4.74 18.53 19.23
CA LEU A 199 4.06 19.04 18.04
C LEU A 199 4.70 20.36 17.58
N ARG A 200 5.75 20.27 16.77
CA ARG A 200 6.55 21.42 16.30
C ARG A 200 6.88 21.39 14.81
N TYR A 201 6.61 20.28 14.13
CA TYR A 201 6.94 20.09 12.72
C TYR A 201 5.79 20.53 11.81
N ASN A 202 6.09 20.89 10.57
CA ASN A 202 5.07 21.21 9.57
C ASN A 202 4.46 19.94 8.96
N VAL A 203 5.30 18.92 8.77
CA VAL A 203 4.96 17.60 8.22
C VAL A 203 5.85 16.56 8.91
N CYS A 204 5.32 15.35 9.10
CA CYS A 204 6.02 14.19 9.63
C CYS A 204 5.65 12.95 8.79
N SER A 205 6.63 12.12 8.45
CA SER A 205 6.38 10.76 7.95
C SER A 205 6.23 9.76 9.11
N GLU A 206 5.72 8.56 8.84
CA GLU A 206 5.96 7.43 9.75
C GLU A 206 7.46 7.13 9.89
N PHE A 207 7.82 6.48 10.99
CA PHE A 207 9.14 5.91 11.16
C PHE A 207 9.31 4.68 10.28
N ASN A 208 10.38 4.66 9.49
CA ASN A 208 10.83 3.47 8.79
C ASN A 208 12.34 3.29 9.01
N GLU A 209 12.74 2.06 9.27
CA GLU A 209 14.09 1.65 9.63
C GLU A 209 14.80 2.53 10.69
N GLY A 210 14.01 3.08 11.62
CA GLY A 210 14.48 3.88 12.77
C GLY A 210 14.54 5.40 12.54
N LEU A 211 14.18 5.90 11.37
CA LEU A 211 14.16 7.34 11.04
C LEU A 211 12.82 7.78 10.47
N ALA A 212 12.45 9.04 10.69
CA ALA A 212 11.30 9.67 10.05
C ALA A 212 11.69 11.01 9.43
N ALA A 213 11.19 11.26 8.22
CA ALA A 213 11.33 12.55 7.55
C ALA A 213 10.42 13.58 8.22
N VAL A 214 10.97 14.75 8.52
CA VAL A 214 10.23 15.86 9.12
C VAL A 214 10.55 17.17 8.42
N GLU A 215 9.53 18.00 8.25
CA GLU A 215 9.67 19.31 7.63
C GLU A 215 9.78 20.41 8.69
N ILE A 216 10.86 21.18 8.61
CA ILE A 216 11.13 22.35 9.44
C ILE A 216 11.47 23.52 8.53
N ARG A 217 10.63 24.56 8.52
CA ARG A 217 10.83 25.77 7.70
C ARG A 217 11.02 25.43 6.21
N GLU A 218 10.09 24.67 5.63
CA GLU A 218 10.05 24.34 4.19
C GLU A 218 11.21 23.45 3.71
N LYS A 219 11.99 22.87 4.63
CA LYS A 219 13.04 21.90 4.32
C LYS A 219 12.86 20.63 5.10
N TYR A 220 13.15 19.50 4.46
CA TYR A 220 13.10 18.19 5.05
C TYR A 220 14.46 17.79 5.64
N GLY A 221 14.40 17.18 6.82
CA GLY A 221 15.48 16.47 7.48
C GLY A 221 14.94 15.20 8.13
N TYR A 222 15.74 14.53 8.96
CA TYR A 222 15.35 13.29 9.61
C TYR A 222 15.57 13.32 11.11
N ILE A 223 14.63 12.74 11.84
CA ILE A 223 14.71 12.49 13.27
C ILE A 223 14.73 10.99 13.56
N ASP A 224 15.27 10.63 14.72
CA ASP A 224 15.12 9.29 15.29
C ASP A 224 13.87 9.19 16.19
N ASN A 225 13.70 8.02 16.82
CA ASN A 225 12.57 7.72 17.71
C ASN A 225 12.57 8.56 19.02
N THR A 226 13.66 9.25 19.39
CA THR A 226 13.66 10.18 20.52
C THR A 226 13.25 11.59 20.09
N GLY A 227 13.20 11.85 18.78
CA GLY A 227 12.95 13.17 18.20
C GLY A 227 14.21 14.00 17.99
N ASP A 228 15.38 13.40 18.15
CA ASP A 228 16.67 14.03 17.90
C ASP A 228 16.92 14.13 16.39
N ILE A 229 17.41 15.28 15.94
CA ILE A 229 17.69 15.52 14.52
C ILE A 229 18.98 14.77 14.14
N ILE A 230 18.84 13.72 13.35
CA ILE A 230 19.95 12.93 12.81
C ILE A 230 20.48 13.57 11.52
N ILE A 231 19.57 13.98 10.63
CA ILE A 231 19.93 14.67 9.38
C ILE A 231 19.28 16.04 9.41
N LYS A 232 20.12 17.08 9.39
CA LYS A 232 19.65 18.47 9.45
C LYS A 232 18.76 18.80 8.26
N PRO A 233 17.64 19.53 8.46
CA PRO A 233 16.78 19.95 7.37
C PRO A 233 17.53 20.75 6.31
N LYS A 234 17.50 20.27 5.07
CA LYS A 234 18.14 20.92 3.91
C LYS A 234 17.51 20.56 2.57
N PHE A 235 16.79 19.44 2.48
CA PHE A 235 16.19 18.95 1.24
C PHE A 235 14.86 19.63 0.96
N GLU A 236 14.48 19.75 -0.32
CA GLU A 236 13.17 20.26 -0.75
C GLU A 236 12.07 19.24 -0.49
N TRP A 237 12.40 17.96 -0.63
CA TRP A 237 11.55 16.84 -0.28
C TRP A 237 12.41 15.65 0.18
N ALA A 238 11.85 14.78 1.02
CA ALA A 238 12.53 13.58 1.48
C ALA A 238 11.53 12.45 1.76
N GLY A 239 11.84 11.25 1.29
CA GLY A 239 11.03 10.04 1.45
C GLY A 239 11.41 9.22 2.70
N LYS A 240 10.72 8.09 2.89
CA LYS A 240 11.05 7.10 3.94
C LYS A 240 12.32 6.32 3.54
N PHE A 241 12.99 5.74 4.53
CA PHE A 241 14.11 4.82 4.29
C PHE A 241 13.59 3.42 3.90
N TYR A 242 14.21 2.84 2.88
CA TYR A 242 14.05 1.45 2.46
C TYR A 242 15.41 0.89 2.04
N GLU A 243 15.71 -0.33 2.44
CA GLU A 243 16.99 -1.01 2.17
C GLU A 243 18.23 -0.14 2.51
N GLY A 244 18.12 0.69 3.56
CA GLY A 244 19.21 1.54 4.05
C GLY A 244 19.38 2.89 3.34
N ILE A 245 18.59 3.22 2.32
CA ILE A 245 18.62 4.51 1.62
C ILE A 245 17.27 5.21 1.60
N ALA A 246 17.27 6.53 1.39
CA ALA A 246 16.04 7.31 1.19
C ALA A 246 16.18 8.23 -0.02
N VAL A 247 15.09 8.34 -0.79
CA VAL A 247 14.98 9.29 -1.90
C VAL A 247 14.85 10.71 -1.35
N ILE A 248 15.59 11.64 -1.93
CA ILE A 248 15.52 13.07 -1.62
C ILE A 248 15.43 13.89 -2.90
N CYS A 249 14.87 15.10 -2.78
CA CYS A 249 14.87 16.10 -3.83
C CYS A 249 15.67 17.33 -3.40
N GLU A 250 16.60 17.76 -4.25
CA GLU A 250 17.39 18.98 -4.08
C GLU A 250 17.60 19.64 -5.45
N ASN A 251 17.28 20.93 -5.57
CA ASN A 251 17.35 21.67 -6.84
C ASN A 251 16.49 21.04 -7.95
N GLU A 252 15.26 20.64 -7.63
CA GLU A 252 14.31 20.02 -8.58
C GLU A 252 14.80 18.69 -9.20
N LYS A 253 15.82 18.06 -8.60
CA LYS A 253 16.37 16.76 -9.03
C LYS A 253 16.40 15.77 -7.89
N TYR A 254 16.19 14.50 -8.23
CA TYR A 254 16.12 13.41 -7.27
C TYR A 254 17.43 12.62 -7.21
N GLY A 255 17.73 12.14 -6.02
CA GLY A 255 18.87 11.28 -5.69
C GLY A 255 18.60 10.57 -4.36
N CYS A 256 19.60 9.86 -3.83
CA CYS A 256 19.45 9.08 -2.60
C CYS A 256 20.50 9.44 -1.55
N ILE A 257 20.13 9.25 -0.30
CA ILE A 257 21.03 9.36 0.86
C ILE A 257 21.05 8.08 1.69
N ASP A 258 22.14 7.88 2.42
CA ASP A 258 22.21 6.91 3.52
C ASP A 258 21.60 7.48 4.82
N LYS A 259 21.50 6.64 5.86
CA LYS A 259 20.99 7.02 7.19
C LYS A 259 21.83 8.05 7.95
N SER A 260 23.05 8.33 7.48
CA SER A 260 23.90 9.41 8.02
C SER A 260 23.70 10.72 7.26
N GLY A 261 22.91 10.73 6.19
CA GLY A 261 22.64 11.87 5.34
C GLY A 261 23.71 12.11 4.25
N ASN A 262 24.57 11.12 3.99
CA ASN A 262 25.52 11.17 2.88
C ASN A 262 24.80 10.82 1.58
N ILE A 263 25.07 11.56 0.52
CA ILE A 263 24.53 11.28 -0.82
C ILE A 263 25.14 9.95 -1.32
N THR A 264 24.29 8.95 -1.56
CA THR A 264 24.67 7.65 -2.16
C THR A 264 24.44 7.66 -3.66
N ILE A 265 23.38 8.32 -4.12
CA ILE A 265 23.06 8.53 -5.54
C ILE A 265 22.95 10.04 -5.76
N PRO A 266 23.73 10.64 -6.68
CA PRO A 266 23.67 12.07 -6.98
C PRO A 266 22.26 12.55 -7.36
N THR A 267 21.96 13.82 -7.06
CA THR A 267 20.68 14.46 -7.41
C THR A 267 20.69 14.94 -8.86
N ASN A 268 20.54 14.02 -9.80
CA ASN A 268 20.57 14.30 -11.24
C ASN A 268 19.44 13.65 -12.05
N PHE A 269 18.48 13.00 -11.38
CA PHE A 269 17.31 12.38 -12.01
C PHE A 269 16.07 13.27 -11.93
N GLU A 270 15.16 13.03 -12.85
CA GLU A 270 13.91 13.80 -13.01
C GLU A 270 12.90 13.32 -11.99
N ASP A 271 12.94 12.01 -11.72
CA ASP A 271 12.26 11.32 -10.65
C ASP A 271 12.98 9.99 -10.37
N ILE A 272 12.85 9.45 -9.16
CA ILE A 272 13.25 8.09 -8.81
C ILE A 272 12.25 7.50 -7.82
N ASP A 273 11.94 6.22 -8.00
CA ASP A 273 11.07 5.49 -7.08
C ASP A 273 11.84 5.01 -5.83
N ILE A 274 11.15 4.32 -4.92
CA ILE A 274 11.80 3.63 -3.80
C ILE A 274 12.66 2.47 -4.32
N ILE A 275 13.70 2.13 -3.55
CA ILE A 275 14.46 0.91 -3.80
C ILE A 275 13.63 -0.32 -3.47
N SER A 276 13.62 -1.28 -4.39
CA SER A 276 13.02 -2.58 -4.17
C SER A 276 13.92 -3.67 -4.77
N GLU A 277 14.31 -4.60 -3.91
CA GLU A 277 15.18 -5.72 -4.24
C GLU A 277 16.52 -5.32 -4.90
N GLY A 278 17.11 -4.22 -4.43
CA GLY A 278 18.39 -3.70 -4.90
C GLY A 278 18.35 -2.85 -6.18
N LEU A 279 17.18 -2.59 -6.76
CA LEU A 279 17.01 -1.73 -7.94
C LEU A 279 16.03 -0.60 -7.69
N ILE A 280 16.22 0.50 -8.39
CA ILE A 280 15.40 1.72 -8.31
C ILE A 280 14.97 2.10 -9.72
N ALA A 281 13.67 2.32 -9.93
CA ALA A 281 13.20 2.91 -11.18
C ALA A 281 13.61 4.39 -11.21
N ALA A 282 14.26 4.83 -12.28
CA ALA A 282 14.80 6.18 -12.38
C ALA A 282 14.48 6.82 -13.74
N GLN A 283 14.03 8.07 -13.70
CA GLN A 283 13.62 8.82 -14.87
C GLN A 283 14.75 9.74 -15.37
N ILE A 284 15.06 9.66 -16.67
CA ILE A 284 15.99 10.53 -17.38
C ILE A 284 15.29 11.09 -18.62
N GLY A 285 15.11 12.41 -18.67
CA GLY A 285 14.20 13.01 -19.64
C GLY A 285 12.76 12.52 -19.40
N ASP A 286 12.12 12.00 -20.45
CA ASP A 286 10.73 11.51 -20.38
C ASP A 286 10.64 9.98 -20.22
N LEU A 287 11.77 9.28 -20.06
CA LEU A 287 11.81 7.81 -20.05
C LEU A 287 12.40 7.27 -18.75
N TRP A 288 11.88 6.11 -18.36
CA TRP A 288 12.30 5.36 -17.19
C TRP A 288 13.25 4.23 -17.55
N GLY A 289 14.26 4.06 -16.71
CA GLY A 289 15.17 2.93 -16.65
C GLY A 289 15.33 2.44 -15.22
N TYR A 290 16.37 1.66 -14.95
CA TYR A 290 16.67 1.17 -13.60
C TYR A 290 18.13 1.35 -13.24
N ILE A 291 18.37 1.82 -12.01
CA ILE A 291 19.68 1.96 -11.40
C ILE A 291 19.83 1.03 -10.19
N ASP A 292 21.06 0.69 -9.82
CA ASP A 292 21.36 0.03 -8.55
C ASP A 292 21.49 1.03 -7.38
N CYS A 293 21.81 0.53 -6.19
CA CYS A 293 22.00 1.36 -5.00
C CYS A 293 23.25 2.26 -5.00
N LEU A 294 24.12 2.11 -6.01
CA LEU A 294 25.27 2.98 -6.26
C LEU A 294 24.96 4.03 -7.36
N GLY A 295 23.76 3.96 -7.96
CA GLY A 295 23.34 4.82 -9.05
C GLY A 295 23.88 4.39 -10.42
N GLU A 296 24.42 3.18 -10.55
CA GLU A 296 24.84 2.64 -11.83
C GLU A 296 23.62 2.20 -12.66
N MET A 297 23.58 2.60 -13.92
CA MET A 297 22.51 2.20 -14.84
C MET A 297 22.59 0.70 -15.12
N ILE A 298 21.55 -0.03 -14.74
CA ILE A 298 21.37 -1.46 -15.02
C ILE A 298 20.52 -1.67 -16.26
N ILE A 299 19.47 -0.86 -16.41
CA ILE A 299 18.57 -0.90 -17.57
C ILE A 299 18.42 0.53 -18.09
N GLU A 300 18.83 0.76 -19.34
CA GLU A 300 18.77 2.08 -19.97
C GLU A 300 17.34 2.64 -20.02
N PRO A 301 17.16 3.98 -19.95
CA PRO A 301 15.84 4.59 -19.99
C PRO A 301 15.16 4.40 -21.33
N ILE A 302 14.18 3.51 -21.39
CA ILE A 302 13.46 3.15 -22.62
C ILE A 302 11.95 3.00 -22.40
N PHE A 303 11.48 3.04 -21.15
CA PHE A 303 10.09 2.82 -20.80
C PHE A 303 9.36 4.16 -20.59
N GLU A 304 8.10 4.24 -20.97
CA GLU A 304 7.25 5.40 -20.65
C GLU A 304 6.82 5.35 -19.17
N GLU A 305 6.65 4.14 -18.61
CA GLU A 305 6.40 3.88 -17.19
C GLU A 305 7.20 2.65 -16.75
N ALA A 306 7.74 2.67 -15.53
CA ALA A 306 8.46 1.58 -14.92
C ALA A 306 8.06 1.46 -13.44
N TYR A 307 7.82 0.23 -12.97
CA TYR A 307 7.41 -0.02 -11.59
C TYR A 307 8.51 -0.75 -10.82
N GLU A 308 8.42 -0.73 -9.50
CA GLU A 308 9.30 -1.46 -8.60
C GLU A 308 9.41 -2.96 -8.93
N PHE A 309 10.57 -3.55 -8.65
CA PHE A 309 10.74 -4.98 -8.76
C PHE A 309 10.05 -5.68 -7.60
N THR A 310 9.23 -6.69 -7.91
CA THR A 310 8.69 -7.61 -6.92
C THR A 310 8.95 -9.04 -7.36
N GLN A 311 9.64 -9.77 -6.49
CA GLN A 311 10.06 -11.15 -6.68
C GLN A 311 10.86 -11.39 -7.98
N GLY A 312 11.75 -10.46 -8.33
CA GLY A 312 12.62 -10.55 -9.50
C GLY A 312 12.02 -10.07 -10.82
N ILE A 313 10.77 -9.59 -10.84
CA ILE A 313 10.08 -9.11 -12.04
C ILE A 313 9.59 -7.68 -11.81
N ALA A 314 9.67 -6.84 -12.85
CA ALA A 314 9.04 -5.54 -12.86
C ALA A 314 8.09 -5.40 -14.06
N ARG A 315 6.96 -4.72 -13.83
CA ARG A 315 6.06 -4.28 -14.90
C ARG A 315 6.64 -3.03 -15.55
N VAL A 316 6.52 -2.92 -16.87
CA VAL A 316 6.95 -1.75 -17.66
C VAL A 316 5.95 -1.45 -18.76
N GLU A 317 5.90 -0.19 -19.21
CA GLU A 317 5.00 0.24 -20.29
C GLU A 317 5.69 1.02 -21.41
N ILE A 318 5.24 0.78 -22.65
CA ILE A 318 5.57 1.58 -23.85
C ILE A 318 4.34 1.68 -24.75
N GLY A 319 3.85 2.89 -25.03
CA GLY A 319 2.75 3.12 -25.97
C GLY A 319 1.47 2.38 -25.61
N LYS A 320 1.08 2.40 -24.32
CA LYS A 320 -0.02 1.64 -23.70
C LYS A 320 0.14 0.11 -23.69
N ARG A 321 1.29 -0.40 -24.13
CA ARG A 321 1.60 -1.82 -24.09
C ARG A 321 2.30 -2.13 -22.78
N ILE A 322 1.86 -3.20 -22.13
CA ILE A 322 2.44 -3.67 -20.88
C ILE A 322 3.43 -4.79 -21.20
N GLY A 323 4.55 -4.81 -20.51
CA GLY A 323 5.55 -5.88 -20.53
C GLY A 323 6.01 -6.22 -19.13
N TYR A 324 6.66 -7.36 -18.99
CA TYR A 324 7.33 -7.78 -17.76
C TYR A 324 8.78 -8.10 -18.07
N ILE A 325 9.69 -7.55 -17.25
CA ILE A 325 11.14 -7.71 -17.40
C ILE A 325 11.74 -8.34 -16.15
N ASN A 326 12.86 -9.05 -16.34
CA ASN A 326 13.71 -9.47 -15.23
C ASN A 326 14.68 -8.34 -14.83
N LYS A 327 15.47 -8.57 -13.77
CA LYS A 327 16.45 -7.60 -13.24
C LYS A 327 17.58 -7.21 -14.20
N SER A 328 17.79 -7.96 -15.29
CA SER A 328 18.73 -7.59 -16.35
C SER A 328 18.06 -6.83 -17.52
N GLY A 329 16.76 -6.55 -17.43
CA GLY A 329 16.01 -5.85 -18.47
C GLY A 329 15.52 -6.74 -19.61
N GLU A 330 15.69 -8.05 -19.51
CA GLU A 330 15.18 -8.98 -20.51
C GLU A 330 13.68 -9.19 -20.33
N TYR A 331 12.93 -9.14 -21.43
CA TYR A 331 11.50 -9.41 -21.40
C TYR A 331 11.22 -10.87 -21.07
N ILE A 332 10.60 -11.09 -19.91
CA ILE A 332 9.90 -12.34 -19.57
C ILE A 332 8.61 -12.42 -20.40
N TRP A 333 7.94 -11.29 -20.57
CA TRP A 333 6.77 -11.18 -21.44
C TRP A 333 6.78 -9.86 -22.21
N LYS A 334 6.82 -9.98 -23.54
CA LYS A 334 6.98 -8.83 -24.44
C LYS A 334 5.72 -7.98 -24.49
N LEU A 335 5.94 -6.67 -24.67
CA LEU A 335 4.92 -5.64 -24.90
C LEU A 335 3.79 -6.12 -25.83
N GLN A 336 2.60 -6.32 -25.29
CA GLN A 336 1.38 -6.65 -26.06
C GLN A 336 0.44 -5.45 -26.16
N ALA A 337 -0.32 -5.42 -27.27
CA ALA A 337 -1.31 -4.39 -27.58
C ALA A 337 -2.71 -4.67 -26.99
#